data_AF-A0A7J9Z150-F1
#
_entry.id   AF-A0A7J9Z150-F1
#
_cell.length_a   1.000
_cell.length_b   1.000
_cell.length_c   1.000
_cell.angle_alpha   90.00
_cell.angle_beta   90.00
_cell.angle_gamma   90.00
#
_symmetry.space_group_name_H-M   'P 1'
#
loop_
_entity.id
_entity.type
_entity.pdbx_description
1 polymer ?
#
loop_
_entity_poly.entity_id
_entity_poly.type
_entity_poly.pdbx_seq_one_letter_code
_entity_poly.pdbx_strand_id
1 'polypeptide(L)'
;MTAVVERLGLTGSLHWGPLRLEAGNWLSDPGALTIGPIELRFVNLALVVAGFWAFTGFGVITITAGLTGVPEELVEAARIDGARTRQIVRHVLIPVLRGPLLIVATISVIFALRTFDIVWVITQGGPAQDSEVLAVLLWKQAFVFLDSPQAGLATAVAVLMALALVAGAYRYLRAMLDGDR
;
A
#
# COMPACT_ATOMS: atom_id res chain seq x y z
N MET A 1 29.96 21.68 9.17
CA MET A 1 29.85 20.20 9.03
C MET A 1 29.86 19.77 7.55
N THR A 2 29.24 20.54 6.66
CA THR A 2 29.30 20.39 5.19
C THR A 2 30.71 20.32 4.59
N ALA A 3 31.64 21.16 5.05
CA ALA A 3 33.02 21.19 4.54
C ALA A 3 33.86 19.91 4.82
N VAL A 4 33.49 19.11 5.83
CA VAL A 4 34.19 17.85 6.16
C VAL A 4 33.73 16.72 5.23
N VAL A 5 32.43 16.68 4.91
CA VAL A 5 31.82 15.67 4.03
C VAL A 5 32.29 15.86 2.58
N GLU A 6 32.43 17.12 2.15
CA GLU A 6 32.98 17.48 0.84
C GLU A 6 34.47 17.12 0.69
N ARG A 7 35.26 17.31 1.76
CA ARG A 7 36.68 16.87 1.79
C ARG A 7 36.87 15.36 1.74
N LEU A 8 35.87 14.58 2.15
CA LEU A 8 35.90 13.11 2.16
C LEU A 8 35.41 12.49 0.84
N GLY A 9 34.96 13.30 -0.13
CA GLY A 9 34.46 12.79 -1.42
C GLY A 9 33.13 12.02 -1.33
N LEU A 10 32.43 12.13 -0.19
CA LEU A 10 31.18 11.41 0.08
C LEU A 10 29.94 12.12 -0.51
N THR A 11 30.14 13.21 -1.25
CA THR A 11 29.10 14.00 -1.94
C THR A 11 28.99 13.69 -3.44
N GLY A 12 29.72 12.69 -3.94
CA GLY A 12 29.71 12.36 -5.37
C GLY A 12 28.34 11.87 -5.85
N SER A 13 27.75 12.59 -6.82
CA SER A 13 26.64 12.07 -7.60
C SER A 13 27.19 11.23 -8.76
N LEU A 14 27.08 9.90 -8.67
CA LEU A 14 27.49 9.02 -9.77
C LEU A 14 26.38 9.04 -10.83
N HIS A 15 26.64 9.77 -11.91
CA HIS A 15 25.77 9.81 -13.08
C HIS A 15 26.34 8.87 -14.14
N TRP A 16 25.71 7.70 -14.32
CA TRP A 16 26.07 6.70 -15.34
C TRP A 16 24.85 6.44 -16.24
N GLY A 17 24.76 7.17 -17.35
CA GLY A 17 23.59 7.11 -18.24
C GLY A 17 22.30 7.53 -17.51
N PRO A 18 21.23 6.73 -17.50
CA PRO A 18 20.00 7.04 -16.75
C PRO A 18 20.12 6.82 -15.23
N LEU A 19 21.23 6.25 -14.74
CA LEU A 19 21.43 5.97 -13.32
C LEU A 19 22.05 7.19 -12.64
N ARG A 20 21.30 7.81 -11.72
CA ARG A 20 21.79 8.86 -10.83
C ARG A 20 21.86 8.29 -9.41
N LEU A 21 23.05 8.19 -8.85
CA LEU A 21 23.26 7.79 -7.46
C LEU A 21 23.81 9.00 -6.71
N GLU A 22 22.95 9.72 -5.99
CA GLU A 22 23.32 10.93 -5.25
C GLU A 22 23.63 10.56 -3.79
N ALA A 23 24.91 10.32 -3.48
CA ALA A 23 25.35 10.02 -2.11
C ALA A 23 25.18 11.22 -1.13
N GLY A 24 24.85 12.41 -1.65
CA GLY A 24 24.82 13.68 -0.92
C GLY A 24 23.60 13.96 -0.02
N ASN A 25 22.49 13.24 -0.16
CA ASN A 25 21.23 13.58 0.54
C ASN A 25 20.94 12.78 1.82
N TRP A 26 21.80 11.87 2.27
CA TRP A 26 21.48 11.01 3.42
C TRP A 26 21.35 11.78 4.76
N LEU A 27 22.01 12.94 4.92
CA LEU A 27 21.83 13.80 6.10
C LEU A 27 20.50 14.57 6.09
N SER A 28 19.95 14.86 4.92
CA SER A 28 18.69 15.59 4.75
C SER A 28 17.49 14.67 4.61
N ASP A 29 17.68 13.47 4.06
CA ASP A 29 16.64 12.49 3.82
C ASP A 29 17.19 11.05 3.95
N PRO A 30 17.41 10.55 5.19
CA PRO A 30 18.09 9.27 5.47
C PRO A 30 17.31 8.01 5.03
N GLY A 31 16.28 8.17 4.19
CA GLY A 31 15.33 7.13 3.82
C GLY A 31 15.15 6.89 2.32
N ALA A 32 15.73 7.70 1.44
CA ALA A 32 15.45 7.66 0.01
C ALA A 32 16.62 7.08 -0.80
N LEU A 33 16.37 6.00 -1.54
CA LEU A 33 17.28 5.45 -2.55
C LEU A 33 16.70 5.72 -3.94
N THR A 34 17.34 6.62 -4.69
CA THR A 34 16.94 6.95 -6.07
C THR A 34 17.70 6.04 -7.04
N ILE A 35 16.97 5.27 -7.85
CA ILE A 35 17.52 4.42 -8.91
C ILE A 35 16.85 4.82 -10.24
N GLY A 36 17.45 5.77 -10.95
CA GLY A 36 16.88 6.30 -12.19
C GLY A 36 15.57 7.05 -11.93
N PRO A 37 14.42 6.69 -12.55
CA PRO A 37 13.13 7.34 -12.30
C PRO A 37 12.40 6.84 -11.02
N ILE A 38 12.97 5.87 -10.30
CA ILE A 38 12.31 5.22 -9.15
C ILE A 38 12.94 5.74 -7.87
N GLU A 39 12.15 6.42 -7.04
CA GLU A 39 12.54 6.84 -5.69
C GLU A 39 12.01 5.84 -4.65
N LEU A 40 12.87 4.94 -4.20
CA LEU A 40 12.54 3.95 -3.17
C LEU A 40 12.74 4.59 -1.80
N ARG A 41 11.63 4.98 -1.17
CA ARG A 41 11.64 5.52 0.18
C ARG A 41 11.38 4.40 1.19
N PHE A 42 12.36 4.09 2.03
CA PHE A 42 12.30 2.98 3.00
C PHE A 42 11.11 3.09 3.95
N VAL A 43 10.64 4.31 4.21
CA VAL A 43 9.46 4.59 5.04
C VAL A 43 8.19 4.01 4.41
N ASN A 44 8.00 4.21 3.11
CA ASN A 44 6.86 3.65 2.40
C ASN A 44 6.94 2.11 2.35
N LEU A 45 8.14 1.56 2.19
CA LEU A 45 8.35 0.11 2.26
C LEU A 45 7.98 -0.44 3.65
N ALA A 46 8.40 0.22 4.72
CA ALA A 46 8.07 -0.18 6.09
C ALA A 46 6.55 -0.15 6.34
N LEU A 47 5.86 0.87 5.84
CA LEU A 47 4.40 0.96 5.89
C LEU A 47 3.71 -0.16 5.10
N VAL A 48 4.19 -0.47 3.90
CA VAL A 48 3.67 -1.57 3.07
C VAL A 48 3.86 -2.92 3.77
N VAL A 49 5.03 -3.18 4.35
CA VAL A 49 5.30 -4.41 5.09
C VAL A 49 4.39 -4.53 6.31
N ALA A 50 4.23 -3.45 7.08
CA ALA A 50 3.35 -3.43 8.24
C ALA A 50 1.88 -3.65 7.84
N GLY A 51 1.44 -3.03 6.73
CA GLY A 51 0.09 -3.21 6.20
C GLY A 51 -0.16 -4.64 5.70
N PHE A 52 0.83 -5.21 5.01
CA PHE A 52 0.79 -6.60 4.56
C PHE A 52 0.71 -7.56 5.75
N TRP A 53 1.49 -7.32 6.81
CA TRP A 53 1.45 -8.10 8.04
C TRP A 53 0.06 -8.07 8.68
N ALA A 54 -0.52 -6.88 8.85
CA ALA A 54 -1.86 -6.72 9.41
C ALA A 54 -2.93 -7.49 8.62
N PHE A 55 -2.78 -7.58 7.30
CA PHE A 55 -3.74 -8.24 6.42
C PHE A 55 -3.47 -9.74 6.19
N THR A 56 -2.30 -10.23 6.63
CA THR A 56 -1.88 -11.62 6.42
C THR A 56 -2.88 -12.62 7.01
N GLY A 57 -3.43 -12.33 8.20
CA GLY A 57 -4.41 -13.21 8.85
C GLY A 57 -5.67 -13.43 8.01
N PHE A 58 -6.21 -12.35 7.43
CA PHE A 58 -7.36 -12.43 6.53
C PHE A 58 -7.03 -13.25 5.27
N GLY A 59 -5.86 -12.99 4.66
CA GLY A 59 -5.40 -13.72 3.49
C GLY A 59 -5.26 -15.22 3.75
N VAL A 60 -4.64 -15.61 4.86
CA VAL A 60 -4.45 -17.02 5.24
C VAL A 60 -5.79 -17.73 5.42
N ILE A 61 -6.73 -17.14 6.17
CA ILE A 61 -8.04 -17.75 6.40
C ILE A 61 -8.80 -17.93 5.07
N THR A 62 -8.81 -16.89 4.24
CA THR A 62 -9.55 -16.90 2.97
C THR A 62 -8.96 -17.87 1.96
N ILE A 63 -7.63 -17.90 1.84
CA ILE A 63 -6.94 -18.84 0.95
C ILE A 63 -7.10 -20.28 1.46
N THR A 64 -7.03 -20.51 2.78
CA THR A 64 -7.25 -21.84 3.37
C THR A 64 -8.66 -22.35 3.10
N ALA A 65 -9.68 -21.50 3.26
CA ALA A 65 -11.05 -21.84 2.90
C ALA A 65 -11.18 -22.16 1.39
N GLY A 66 -10.47 -21.42 0.54
CA GLY A 66 -10.36 -21.73 -0.89
C GLY A 66 -9.69 -23.09 -1.17
N LEU A 67 -8.63 -23.41 -0.44
CA LEU A 67 -7.87 -24.65 -0.56
C LEU A 67 -8.69 -25.86 -0.13
N THR A 68 -9.51 -25.74 0.92
CA THR A 68 -10.40 -26.83 1.36
C THR A 68 -11.47 -27.18 0.32
N GLY A 69 -11.75 -26.28 -0.62
CA GLY A 69 -12.67 -26.53 -1.73
C GLY A 69 -12.02 -27.21 -2.95
N VAL A 70 -10.71 -27.45 -2.93
CA VAL A 70 -10.00 -28.10 -4.06
C VAL A 70 -10.21 -29.62 -3.98
N PRO A 71 -10.81 -30.26 -5.01
CA PRO A 71 -10.90 -31.72 -5.08
C PRO A 71 -9.51 -32.37 -5.11
N GLU A 72 -9.29 -33.37 -4.25
CA GLU A 72 -8.01 -34.09 -4.17
C GLU A 72 -7.67 -34.82 -5.49
N GLU A 73 -8.69 -35.32 -6.18
CA GLU A 73 -8.60 -35.99 -7.48
C GLU A 73 -7.88 -35.16 -8.55
N LEU A 74 -8.08 -33.83 -8.56
CA LEU A 74 -7.40 -32.92 -9.50
C LEU A 74 -5.89 -32.84 -9.25
N VAL A 75 -5.48 -32.94 -7.99
CA VAL A 75 -4.07 -32.91 -7.59
C VAL A 75 -3.41 -34.26 -7.86
N GLU A 76 -4.12 -35.36 -7.61
CA GLU A 76 -3.65 -36.71 -7.91
C GLU A 76 -3.51 -36.96 -9.42
N ALA A 77 -4.51 -36.55 -10.22
CA ALA A 77 -4.43 -36.63 -11.68
C ALA A 77 -3.22 -35.88 -12.23
N ALA A 78 -2.97 -34.66 -11.75
CA ALA A 78 -1.78 -33.89 -12.14
C ALA A 78 -0.46 -34.57 -11.75
N ARG A 79 -0.44 -35.31 -10.63
CA ARG A 79 0.75 -36.10 -10.23
C ARG A 79 0.94 -37.33 -11.11
N ILE A 80 -0.13 -38.01 -11.49
CA ILE A 80 -0.09 -39.15 -12.42
C ILE A 80 0.42 -38.69 -13.80
N ASP A 81 0.03 -37.49 -14.24
CA ASP A 81 0.52 -36.84 -15.46
C ASP A 81 1.99 -36.34 -15.36
N GLY A 82 2.67 -36.58 -14.24
CA GLY A 82 4.07 -36.22 -14.04
C GLY A 82 4.34 -34.74 -13.76
N ALA A 83 3.31 -33.96 -13.37
CA ALA A 83 3.49 -32.55 -13.05
C ALA A 83 4.30 -32.35 -11.76
N ARG A 84 5.29 -31.46 -11.80
CA ARG A 84 6.06 -31.05 -10.61
C ARG A 84 5.22 -30.14 -9.71
N THR A 85 5.53 -30.07 -8.43
CA THR A 85 4.81 -29.24 -7.43
C THR A 85 4.59 -27.79 -7.87
N ARG A 86 5.59 -27.14 -8.50
CA ARG A 86 5.45 -25.76 -9.02
C ARG A 86 4.44 -25.67 -10.17
N GLN A 87 4.33 -26.70 -11.01
CA GLN A 87 3.35 -26.78 -12.09
C GLN A 87 1.95 -26.99 -11.53
N ILE A 88 1.80 -27.85 -10.53
CA ILE A 88 0.53 -28.08 -9.82
C ILE A 88 0.06 -26.78 -9.17
N VAL A 89 0.93 -26.07 -8.44
CA VAL A 89 0.58 -24.77 -7.84
C VAL A 89 0.12 -23.77 -8.91
N ARG A 90 0.87 -23.61 -10.00
CA ARG A 90 0.58 -22.58 -11.00
C ARG A 90 -0.61 -22.89 -11.90
N HIS A 91 -0.82 -24.15 -12.28
CA HIS A 91 -1.81 -24.55 -13.29
C HIS A 91 -3.04 -25.24 -12.69
N VAL A 92 -2.99 -25.69 -11.44
CA VAL A 92 -4.14 -26.32 -10.76
C VAL A 92 -4.61 -25.43 -9.62
N LEU A 93 -3.75 -25.12 -8.64
CA LEU A 93 -4.17 -24.37 -7.45
C LEU A 93 -4.50 -22.91 -7.74
N ILE A 94 -3.63 -22.15 -8.42
CA ILE A 94 -3.89 -20.72 -8.69
C ILE A 94 -5.22 -20.50 -9.46
N PRO A 95 -5.53 -21.26 -10.53
CA PRO A 95 -6.81 -21.12 -11.23
C PRO A 95 -8.03 -21.43 -10.35
N VAL A 96 -7.95 -22.47 -9.50
CA VAL A 96 -9.05 -22.82 -8.58
C VAL A 96 -9.21 -21.75 -7.49
N LEU A 97 -8.11 -21.21 -6.99
CA LEU A 97 -8.09 -20.15 -5.98
C LEU A 97 -8.43 -18.75 -6.52
N ARG A 98 -8.71 -18.59 -7.82
CA ARG A 98 -8.98 -17.27 -8.42
C ARG A 98 -10.08 -16.48 -7.69
N GLY A 99 -11.14 -17.15 -7.23
CA GLY A 99 -12.25 -16.52 -6.51
C GLY A 99 -11.79 -15.95 -5.17
N PRO A 100 -11.27 -16.80 -4.26
CA PRO A 100 -10.67 -16.35 -3.00
C PRO A 100 -9.59 -15.28 -3.17
N LEU A 101 -8.71 -15.42 -4.17
CA LEU A 101 -7.66 -14.43 -4.46
C LEU A 101 -8.24 -13.08 -4.89
N LEU A 102 -9.30 -13.06 -5.71
CA LEU A 102 -9.99 -11.82 -6.09
C LEU A 102 -10.65 -11.13 -4.89
N ILE A 103 -11.23 -11.91 -3.97
CA ILE A 103 -11.79 -11.38 -2.72
C ILE A 103 -10.69 -10.71 -1.89
N VAL A 104 -9.58 -11.42 -1.64
CA VAL A 104 -8.44 -10.89 -0.89
C VAL A 104 -7.88 -9.63 -1.56
N ALA A 105 -7.68 -9.65 -2.87
CA ALA A 105 -7.16 -8.50 -3.62
C ALA A 105 -8.09 -7.29 -3.55
N THR A 106 -9.39 -7.48 -3.76
CA THR A 106 -10.38 -6.39 -3.72
C THR A 106 -10.45 -5.75 -2.35
N ILE A 107 -10.52 -6.56 -1.29
CA ILE A 107 -10.57 -6.05 0.08
C ILE A 107 -9.25 -5.37 0.43
N SER A 108 -8.11 -5.93 0.02
CA SER A 108 -6.80 -5.30 0.25
C SER A 108 -6.73 -3.90 -0.35
N VAL A 109 -7.24 -3.70 -1.58
CA VAL A 109 -7.31 -2.39 -2.22
C VAL A 109 -8.22 -1.43 -1.45
N ILE A 110 -9.40 -1.87 -1.03
CA ILE A 110 -10.32 -1.05 -0.23
C ILE A 110 -9.66 -0.60 1.08
N PHE A 111 -8.94 -1.50 1.75
CA PHE A 111 -8.23 -1.18 2.99
C PHE A 111 -7.04 -0.24 2.76
N ALA A 112 -6.29 -0.44 1.68
CA ALA A 112 -5.20 0.46 1.31
C ALA A 112 -5.70 1.89 1.04
N LEU A 113 -6.84 2.04 0.37
CA LEU A 113 -7.42 3.36 0.06
C LEU A 113 -7.88 4.14 1.29
N ARG A 114 -8.30 3.46 2.36
CA ARG A 114 -8.73 4.08 3.64
C ARG A 114 -7.66 4.07 4.73
N THR A 115 -6.43 3.70 4.38
CA THR A 115 -5.35 3.57 5.36
C THR A 115 -5.05 4.91 6.01
N PHE A 116 -5.10 4.94 7.35
CA PHE A 116 -4.85 6.13 8.16
C PHE A 116 -4.15 5.73 9.46
N ASP A 117 -4.73 4.75 10.14
CA ASP A 117 -4.26 4.10 11.36
C ASP A 117 -2.77 3.76 11.32
N ILE A 118 -2.34 2.95 10.35
CA ILE A 118 -0.96 2.46 10.30
C ILE A 118 0.05 3.58 9.97
N VAL A 119 -0.36 4.53 9.13
CA VAL A 119 0.47 5.68 8.75
C VAL A 119 0.62 6.62 9.94
N TRP A 120 -0.47 6.89 10.65
CA TRP A 120 -0.48 7.75 11.83
C TRP A 120 0.35 7.16 12.97
N VAL A 121 0.21 5.88 13.28
CA VAL A 121 0.93 5.23 14.39
C VAL A 121 2.44 5.17 14.13
N ILE A 122 2.86 4.84 12.90
CA ILE A 122 4.27 4.59 12.60
C ILE A 122 5.01 5.86 12.21
N THR A 123 4.38 6.73 11.42
CA THR A 123 5.09 7.83 10.75
C THR A 123 4.47 9.20 10.97
N GLN A 124 3.20 9.27 11.36
CA GLN A 124 2.41 10.51 11.38
C GLN A 124 2.48 11.28 10.03
N GLY A 125 2.67 10.57 8.92
CA GLY A 125 2.85 11.15 7.58
C GLY A 125 4.25 11.71 7.31
N GLY A 126 5.26 11.41 8.13
CA GLY A 126 6.65 11.86 7.94
C GLY A 126 7.58 10.78 7.35
N PRO A 127 8.88 11.09 7.14
CA PRO A 127 9.55 12.41 7.25
C PRO A 127 8.98 13.39 6.21
N ALA A 128 9.12 14.71 6.39
CA ALA A 128 8.77 15.74 5.38
C ALA A 128 7.44 15.59 4.57
N GLN A 129 6.34 15.10 5.18
CA GLN A 129 5.01 14.88 4.53
C GLN A 129 4.97 13.73 3.51
N ASP A 130 5.96 12.88 3.57
CA ASP A 130 6.39 12.12 2.41
C ASP A 130 5.72 10.72 2.42
N SER A 131 5.13 10.33 3.55
CA SER A 131 4.15 9.24 3.68
C SER A 131 2.74 9.75 3.96
N GLU A 132 2.49 11.06 3.77
CA GLU A 132 1.23 11.68 4.13
C GLU A 132 0.09 11.22 3.22
N VAL A 133 -0.91 10.60 3.84
CA VAL A 133 -2.18 10.26 3.20
C VAL A 133 -3.22 11.32 3.50
N LEU A 134 -4.23 11.46 2.64
CA LEU A 134 -5.30 12.46 2.78
C LEU A 134 -5.92 12.48 4.18
N ALA A 135 -6.14 11.30 4.77
CA ALA A 135 -6.69 11.18 6.11
C ALA A 135 -5.75 11.73 7.20
N VAL A 136 -4.44 11.57 7.05
CA VAL A 136 -3.43 12.12 7.98
C VAL A 136 -3.34 13.63 7.85
N LEU A 137 -3.36 14.15 6.63
CA LEU A 137 -3.42 15.58 6.37
C LEU A 137 -4.66 16.20 7.05
N LEU A 138 -5.81 15.58 6.88
CA LEU A 138 -7.07 16.02 7.47
C LEU A 138 -7.02 16.03 9.00
N TRP A 139 -6.50 14.96 9.60
CA TRP A 139 -6.35 14.85 11.04
C TRP A 139 -5.44 15.94 11.61
N LYS A 140 -4.28 16.18 10.99
CA LYS A 140 -3.36 17.26 11.42
C LYS A 140 -4.04 18.63 11.34
N GLN A 141 -4.71 18.91 10.24
CA GLN A 141 -5.39 20.19 10.05
C GLN A 141 -6.59 20.38 10.98
N ALA A 142 -7.27 19.31 11.38
CA ALA A 142 -8.43 19.36 12.27
C ALA A 142 -8.05 19.44 13.77
N PHE A 143 -6.99 18.75 14.20
CA PHE A 143 -6.70 18.56 15.64
C PHE A 143 -5.32 19.05 16.07
N VAL A 144 -4.33 19.09 15.18
CA VAL A 144 -2.96 19.53 15.52
C VAL A 144 -2.79 21.03 15.31
N PHE A 145 -3.45 21.59 14.28
CA PHE A 145 -3.39 23.02 13.94
C PHE A 145 -4.62 23.81 14.41
N LEU A 146 -5.26 23.40 15.52
CA LEU A 146 -6.49 24.00 16.06
C LEU A 146 -6.40 25.53 16.27
N ASP A 147 -5.21 26.06 16.57
CA ASP A 147 -4.98 27.49 16.80
C ASP A 147 -4.62 28.30 15.53
N SER A 148 -4.59 27.66 14.36
CA SER A 148 -4.31 28.34 13.08
C SER A 148 -5.62 28.73 12.37
N PRO A 149 -5.72 29.92 11.74
CA PRO A 149 -6.83 30.31 10.86
C PRO A 149 -7.15 29.30 9.73
N GLN A 150 -6.24 28.36 9.48
CA GLN A 150 -6.35 27.30 8.47
C GLN A 150 -7.23 26.10 8.91
N ALA A 151 -7.61 26.01 10.18
CA ALA A 151 -8.51 24.95 10.68
C ALA A 151 -9.90 24.96 10.00
N GLY A 152 -10.36 26.12 9.54
CA GLY A 152 -11.59 26.26 8.74
C GLY A 152 -11.49 25.62 7.34
N LEU A 153 -10.30 25.65 6.72
CA LEU A 153 -10.06 24.99 5.44
C LEU A 153 -10.04 23.46 5.60
N ALA A 154 -9.47 22.97 6.71
CA ALA A 154 -9.43 21.56 7.07
C ALA A 154 -10.83 20.95 7.13
N THR A 155 -11.71 21.61 7.87
CA THR A 155 -13.09 21.18 8.08
C THR A 155 -13.89 21.23 6.77
N ALA A 156 -13.66 22.23 5.91
CA ALA A 156 -14.25 22.28 4.58
C ALA A 156 -13.80 21.10 3.69
N VAL A 157 -12.50 20.78 3.66
CA VAL A 157 -11.97 19.63 2.89
C VAL A 157 -12.48 18.30 3.45
N ALA A 158 -12.59 18.16 4.78
CA ALA A 158 -13.18 16.99 5.44
C ALA A 158 -14.62 16.75 4.98
N VAL A 159 -15.43 17.81 5.01
CA VAL A 159 -16.85 17.76 4.65
C VAL A 159 -17.01 17.44 3.16
N LEU A 160 -16.18 18.02 2.28
CA LEU A 160 -16.19 17.70 0.85
C LEU A 160 -15.81 16.23 0.57
N MET A 161 -14.78 15.71 1.26
CA MET A 161 -14.42 14.29 1.16
C MET A 161 -15.53 13.39 1.67
N ALA A 162 -16.14 13.71 2.81
CA ALA A 162 -17.26 12.95 3.37
C ALA A 162 -18.45 12.93 2.40
N LEU A 163 -18.78 14.08 1.80
CA LEU A 163 -19.82 14.17 0.76
C LEU A 163 -19.50 13.32 -0.47
N ALA A 164 -18.24 13.34 -0.95
CA ALA A 164 -17.82 12.52 -2.08
C ALA A 164 -17.94 11.02 -1.80
N LEU A 165 -17.51 10.59 -0.60
CA LEU A 165 -17.64 9.21 -0.13
C LEU A 165 -19.12 8.79 -0.02
N VAL A 166 -19.97 9.61 0.61
CA VAL A 166 -21.40 9.33 0.75
C VAL A 166 -22.09 9.30 -0.61
N ALA A 167 -21.76 10.21 -1.52
CA ALA A 167 -22.30 10.21 -2.87
C ALA A 167 -21.90 8.94 -3.65
N GLY A 168 -20.64 8.52 -3.55
CA GLY A 168 -20.15 7.27 -4.14
C GLY A 168 -20.85 6.04 -3.55
N ALA A 169 -20.94 5.96 -2.22
CA ALA A 169 -21.62 4.87 -1.50
C ALA A 169 -23.11 4.80 -1.86
N TYR A 170 -23.80 5.94 -1.94
CA TYR A 170 -25.20 6.02 -2.35
C TYR A 170 -25.40 5.53 -3.79
N ARG A 171 -24.54 5.94 -4.73
CA ARG A 171 -24.57 5.45 -6.12
C ARG A 171 -24.37 3.93 -6.19
N TYR A 172 -23.41 3.41 -5.44
CA TYR A 172 -23.11 1.98 -5.38
C TYR A 172 -24.29 1.18 -4.81
N LEU A 173 -24.84 1.62 -3.68
CA LEU A 173 -25.98 0.97 -3.04
C LEU A 173 -27.22 0.98 -3.94
N ARG A 174 -27.48 2.11 -4.63
CA ARG A 174 -28.57 2.20 -5.59
C ARG A 174 -28.38 1.27 -6.78
N ALA A 175 -27.17 1.19 -7.34
CA ALA A 175 -26.87 0.29 -8.45
C ALA A 175 -27.03 -1.20 -8.06
N MET A 176 -26.73 -1.56 -6.81
CA MET A 176 -26.97 -2.90 -6.28
C MET A 176 -28.47 -3.20 -6.14
N LEU A 177 -29.25 -2.26 -5.62
CA LEU A 177 -30.70 -2.43 -5.42
C LEU A 177 -31.48 -2.44 -6.75
N ASP A 178 -30.98 -1.76 -7.77
CA ASP A 178 -31.60 -1.72 -9.10
C ASP A 178 -31.21 -2.92 -9.99
N GLY A 179 -30.13 -3.65 -9.67
CA GLY A 179 -29.65 -4.81 -10.43
C GLY A 179 -30.33 -6.14 -10.13
N ASP A 180 -31.24 -6.16 -9.15
CA ASP A 180 -31.98 -7.36 -8.69
C ASP A 180 -33.44 -7.39 -9.23
N ARG A 181 -33.70 -6.67 -10.34
CA ARG A 181 -34.96 -6.62 -11.10
C ARG A 181 -34.75 -7.03 -12.55
#